data_AF-U2E2Z9-F1
#
_entry.id   AF-U2E2Z9-F1
#
_cell.length_a   1.000
_cell.length_b   1.000
_cell.length_c   1.000
_cell.angle_alpha   90.00
_cell.angle_beta   90.00
_cell.angle_gamma   90.00
#
_symmetry.space_group_name_H-M   'P 1'
#
loop_
_entity.id
_entity.type
_entity.pdbx_description
1 polymer ?
#
loop_
_entity_poly.entity_id
_entity_poly.type
_entity_poly.pdbx_seq_one_letter_code
_entity_poly.pdbx_strand_id
1 'polypeptide(L)'
;MGASDWAGRMCDQLEGKFDICDDRALRVTTLVRLLRGEGYENVFGEHGGERWARHKELLIDRLDESLEDQPGDTIEARWNNLMDELDCQNRAENGVYLIPWDEHDADDWQDPGLTDSWPE
;
A
#
# COMPACT_ATOMS: atom_id res chain seq x y z
N MET A 1 7.17 8.96 17.26
CA MET A 1 5.82 8.46 16.95
C MET A 1 5.91 6.97 16.74
N GLY A 2 5.00 6.20 17.33
CA GLY A 2 4.94 4.76 17.15
C GLY A 2 4.29 4.36 15.81
N ALA A 3 4.46 3.10 15.41
CA ALA A 3 3.85 2.56 14.19
C ALA A 3 2.30 2.57 14.23
N SER A 4 1.71 2.45 15.43
CA SER A 4 0.27 2.57 15.65
C SER A 4 -0.23 4.00 15.45
N ASP A 5 0.51 5.00 15.94
CA ASP A 5 0.17 6.43 15.76
C ASP A 5 0.21 6.86 14.30
N TRP A 6 1.12 6.27 13.51
CA TRP A 6 1.21 6.56 12.08
C TRP A 6 0.01 6.02 11.32
N ALA A 7 -0.35 4.74 11.52
CA ALA A 7 -1.45 4.15 10.75
C ALA A 7 -2.80 4.78 11.06
N GLY A 8 -3.10 5.09 12.33
CA GLY A 8 -4.36 5.76 12.67
C GLY A 8 -4.50 7.10 11.94
N ARG A 9 -3.45 7.93 11.95
CA ARG A 9 -3.46 9.21 11.21
C ARG A 9 -3.53 9.03 9.70
N MET A 10 -2.87 8.01 9.16
CA MET A 10 -2.91 7.73 7.73
C MET A 10 -4.29 7.22 7.31
N CYS A 11 -4.96 6.40 8.12
CA CYS A 11 -6.35 6.00 7.87
C CYS A 11 -7.26 7.23 7.79
N ASP A 12 -7.23 8.10 8.81
CA ASP A 12 -8.01 9.35 8.81
C ASP A 12 -7.80 10.19 7.54
N GLN A 13 -6.55 10.26 7.05
CA GLN A 13 -6.19 10.97 5.82
C GLN A 13 -6.76 10.29 4.57
N LEU A 14 -6.62 8.98 4.45
CA LEU A 14 -7.11 8.22 3.30
C LEU A 14 -8.64 8.23 3.22
N GLU A 15 -9.33 8.06 4.35
CA GLU A 15 -10.80 8.15 4.43
C GLU A 15 -11.28 9.53 3.96
N GLY A 16 -10.69 10.60 4.49
CA GLY A 16 -11.09 11.96 4.14
C GLY A 16 -10.76 12.34 2.70
N LYS A 17 -9.68 11.80 2.12
CA LYS A 17 -9.20 12.18 0.79
C LYS A 17 -9.84 11.37 -0.34
N PHE A 18 -10.08 10.09 -0.11
CA PHE A 18 -10.59 9.17 -1.14
C PHE A 18 -12.05 8.73 -0.91
N ASP A 19 -12.71 9.23 0.14
CA ASP A 19 -14.09 8.86 0.49
C ASP A 19 -14.28 7.35 0.62
N ILE A 20 -13.34 6.71 1.33
CA ILE A 20 -13.35 5.26 1.62
C ILE A 20 -13.65 5.02 3.10
N CYS A 21 -14.09 3.81 3.45
CA CYS A 21 -14.27 3.41 4.85
C CYS A 21 -12.94 3.09 5.55
N ASP A 22 -12.94 3.16 6.89
CA ASP A 22 -11.81 2.79 7.75
C ASP A 22 -11.22 1.41 7.41
N ASP A 23 -12.03 0.37 7.21
CA ASP A 23 -11.52 -0.97 6.87
C ASP A 23 -10.68 -0.98 5.59
N ARG A 24 -11.11 -0.22 4.58
CA ARG A 24 -10.40 -0.09 3.30
C ARG A 24 -9.13 0.75 3.44
N ALA A 25 -9.13 1.75 4.34
CA ALA A 25 -7.93 2.50 4.68
C ALA A 25 -6.92 1.67 5.51
N LEU A 26 -7.42 0.85 6.44
CA LEU A 26 -6.65 -0.11 7.23
C LEU A 26 -5.99 -1.16 6.35
N ARG A 27 -6.69 -1.65 5.32
CA ARG A 27 -6.13 -2.53 4.29
C ARG A 27 -4.87 -1.93 3.66
N VAL A 28 -4.95 -0.69 3.17
CA VAL A 28 -3.81 0.01 2.53
C VAL A 28 -2.66 0.26 3.53
N THR A 29 -2.95 0.72 4.75
CA THR A 29 -1.89 0.96 5.74
C THR A 29 -1.25 -0.34 6.26
N THR A 30 -1.99 -1.44 6.25
CA THR A 30 -1.48 -2.79 6.57
C THR A 30 -0.51 -3.27 5.50
N LEU A 31 -0.79 -3.02 4.22
CA LEU A 31 0.14 -3.33 3.13
C LEU A 31 1.49 -2.66 3.28
N VAL A 32 1.51 -1.36 3.57
CA VAL A 32 2.75 -0.60 3.77
C VAL A 32 3.59 -1.22 4.91
N ARG A 33 2.94 -1.77 5.93
CA ARG A 33 3.62 -2.49 7.01
C ARG A 33 4.14 -3.85 6.55
N LEU A 34 3.34 -4.59 5.77
CA LEU A 34 3.73 -5.89 5.20
C LEU A 34 4.93 -5.77 4.27
N LEU A 35 5.01 -4.72 3.44
CA LEU A 35 6.14 -4.47 2.53
C LEU A 35 7.49 -4.28 3.25
N ARG A 36 7.50 -4.22 4.58
CA ARG A 36 8.71 -4.16 5.43
C ARG A 36 9.03 -5.49 6.13
N GLY A 37 8.21 -6.52 5.91
CA GLY A 37 8.30 -7.84 6.53
C GLY A 37 8.80 -8.92 5.58
N GLU A 38 8.54 -10.17 5.96
CA GLU A 38 8.97 -11.37 5.23
C GLU A 38 8.33 -11.47 3.85
N GLY A 39 9.13 -11.82 2.83
CA GLY A 39 8.72 -11.90 1.43
C GLY A 39 8.72 -10.58 0.67
N TYR A 40 9.15 -9.49 1.31
CA TYR A 40 9.27 -8.15 0.72
C TYR A 40 10.62 -7.48 1.00
N GLU A 41 11.63 -8.25 1.43
CA GLU A 41 12.93 -7.77 1.89
C GLU A 41 13.65 -6.93 0.83
N ASN A 42 13.42 -7.21 -0.45
CA ASN A 42 14.05 -6.53 -1.57
C ASN A 42 13.26 -5.32 -2.09
N VAL A 43 12.03 -5.08 -1.60
CA VAL A 43 11.16 -3.98 -2.06
C VAL A 43 11.79 -2.63 -1.71
N PHE A 44 12.04 -2.37 -0.42
CA PHE A 44 12.69 -1.14 0.02
C PHE A 44 14.20 -1.12 -0.31
N GLY A 45 14.82 -2.28 -0.48
CA GLY A 45 16.27 -2.42 -0.64
C GLY A 45 17.04 -2.11 0.64
N GLU A 46 18.34 -1.86 0.50
CA GLU A 46 19.23 -1.62 1.64
C GLU A 46 18.82 -0.37 2.43
N HIS A 47 18.74 -0.51 3.75
CA HIS A 47 18.39 0.58 4.64
C HIS A 47 19.36 1.76 4.51
N GLY A 48 18.83 2.96 4.26
CA GLY A 48 19.62 4.17 4.04
C GLY A 48 20.10 4.38 2.60
N GLY A 49 19.84 3.43 1.69
CA GLY A 49 20.07 3.61 0.26
C GLY A 49 19.04 4.53 -0.40
N GLU A 50 19.33 4.94 -1.64
CA GLU A 50 18.45 5.83 -2.43
C GLU A 50 17.04 5.24 -2.63
N ARG A 51 16.95 3.93 -2.92
CA ARG A 51 15.66 3.24 -3.06
C ARG A 51 14.87 3.27 -1.76
N TRP A 52 15.52 2.96 -0.65
CA TRP A 52 14.90 2.95 0.67
C TRP A 52 14.34 4.33 1.01
N ALA A 53 15.11 5.39 0.75
CA ALA A 53 14.67 6.76 0.97
C ALA A 53 13.46 7.12 0.10
N ARG A 54 13.50 6.79 -1.20
CA ARG A 54 12.38 7.02 -2.13
C ARG A 54 11.12 6.27 -1.72
N HIS A 55 11.23 4.98 -1.39
CA HIS A 55 10.07 4.17 -1.01
C HIS A 55 9.50 4.62 0.34
N LYS A 56 10.35 5.01 1.29
CA LYS A 56 9.88 5.60 2.55
C LYS A 56 9.14 6.91 2.32
N GLU A 57 9.64 7.79 1.46
CA GLU A 57 8.97 9.04 1.15
C GLU A 57 7.58 8.77 0.55
N LEU A 58 7.50 7.93 -0.49
CA LEU A 58 6.26 7.71 -1.26
C LEU A 58 5.25 6.82 -0.53
N LEU A 59 5.69 5.77 0.17
CA LEU A 59 4.79 4.79 0.78
C LEU A 59 4.47 5.07 2.24
N ILE A 60 5.25 5.92 2.93
CA ILE A 60 5.10 6.15 4.37
C ILE A 60 4.88 7.63 4.68
N ASP A 61 5.75 8.51 4.19
CA ASP A 61 5.72 9.92 4.57
C ASP A 61 4.65 10.71 3.80
N ARG A 62 4.35 10.33 2.54
CA ARG A 62 3.44 11.04 1.62
C ARG A 62 2.52 10.08 0.84
N LEU A 63 2.02 9.06 1.51
CA LEU A 63 1.22 8.00 0.87
C LEU A 63 -0.07 8.53 0.23
N ASP A 64 -0.79 9.40 0.93
CA ASP A 64 -2.05 9.99 0.47
C ASP A 64 -1.86 10.86 -0.78
N GLU A 65 -0.77 11.62 -0.85
CA GLU A 65 -0.39 12.40 -2.04
C GLU A 65 0.07 11.49 -3.17
N SER A 66 0.89 10.48 -2.86
CA SER A 66 1.37 9.52 -3.86
C SER A 66 0.21 8.76 -4.52
N LEU A 67 -0.82 8.38 -3.76
CA LEU A 67 -2.03 7.73 -4.29
C LEU A 67 -2.94 8.69 -5.06
N GLU A 68 -2.98 9.97 -4.68
CA GLU A 68 -3.75 10.99 -5.39
C GLU A 68 -3.19 11.25 -6.80
N ASP A 69 -1.86 11.23 -6.92
CA ASP A 69 -1.16 11.43 -8.20
C ASP A 69 -1.29 10.23 -9.16
N GLN A 70 -1.67 9.05 -8.66
CA GLN A 70 -1.86 7.88 -9.51
C GLN A 70 -3.18 7.93 -10.29
N PRO A 71 -3.20 7.41 -11.53
CA PRO A 71 -4.45 7.21 -12.24
C PRO A 71 -5.31 6.14 -11.56
N GLY A 72 -6.62 6.22 -11.77
CA GLY A 72 -7.60 5.25 -11.28
C GLY A 72 -8.76 5.87 -10.51
N ASP A 73 -9.91 5.23 -10.62
CA ASP A 73 -11.15 5.68 -9.98
C ASP A 73 -11.29 5.12 -8.55
N THR A 74 -10.50 4.10 -8.19
CA THR A 74 -10.52 3.47 -6.87
C THR A 74 -9.15 3.53 -6.19
N ILE A 75 -9.15 3.35 -4.87
CA ILE A 75 -7.90 3.32 -4.08
C ILE A 75 -7.03 2.10 -4.45
N GLU A 76 -7.63 0.96 -4.81
CA GLU A 76 -6.90 -0.24 -5.28
C GLU A 76 -6.24 0.04 -6.62
N ALA A 77 -6.95 0.66 -7.57
CA ALA A 77 -6.35 1.00 -8.86
C ALA A 77 -5.17 1.96 -8.69
N ARG A 78 -5.32 2.96 -7.81
CA ARG A 78 -4.25 3.91 -7.47
C ARG A 78 -3.06 3.22 -6.80
N TRP A 79 -3.32 2.34 -5.84
CA TRP A 79 -2.29 1.53 -5.19
C TRP A 79 -1.55 0.65 -6.20
N ASN A 80 -2.28 -0.07 -7.04
CA ASN A 80 -1.71 -0.97 -8.03
C ASN A 80 -0.82 -0.18 -9.00
N ASN A 81 -1.26 0.99 -9.48
CA ASN A 81 -0.46 1.85 -10.35
C ASN A 81 0.82 2.32 -9.65
N LEU A 82 0.75 2.66 -8.36
CA LEU A 82 1.93 3.01 -7.58
C LEU A 82 2.91 1.82 -7.46
N MET A 83 2.39 0.60 -7.23
CA MET A 83 3.23 -0.60 -7.14
C MET A 83 3.92 -0.92 -8.46
N ASP A 84 3.25 -0.69 -9.59
CA ASP A 84 3.84 -0.80 -10.93
C ASP A 84 4.92 0.26 -11.18
N GLU A 85 4.64 1.52 -10.85
CA GLU A 85 5.61 2.61 -11.00
C GLU A 85 6.90 2.35 -10.20
N LEU A 86 6.74 1.81 -8.98
CA LEU A 86 7.84 1.45 -8.10
C LEU A 86 8.46 0.09 -8.42
N ASP A 87 7.89 -0.65 -9.38
CA ASP A 87 8.34 -1.97 -9.80
C ASP A 87 8.48 -2.92 -8.59
N CYS A 88 7.48 -2.88 -7.69
CA CYS A 88 7.48 -3.61 -6.43
C CYS A 88 7.27 -5.12 -6.63
N GLN A 89 6.38 -5.53 -7.54
CA GLN A 89 6.06 -6.96 -7.75
C GLN A 89 7.30 -7.77 -8.18
N ASN A 90 8.16 -7.21 -9.04
CA ASN A 90 9.39 -7.87 -9.47
C ASN A 90 10.43 -8.05 -8.34
N ARG A 91 10.17 -7.47 -7.16
CA ARG A 91 11.05 -7.49 -5.98
C ARG A 91 10.40 -8.14 -4.76
N ALA A 92 9.12 -8.46 -4.85
CA ALA A 92 8.38 -9.15 -3.83
C ALA A 92 8.29 -10.64 -4.18
N GLU A 93 8.41 -11.49 -3.17
CA GLU A 93 8.11 -12.92 -3.32
C GLU A 93 6.59 -13.17 -3.24
N ASN A 94 5.89 -12.27 -2.56
CA ASN A 94 4.43 -12.26 -2.42
C ASN A 94 3.79 -11.26 -3.40
N GLY A 95 2.46 -11.32 -3.56
CA GLY A 95 1.72 -10.36 -4.36
C GLY A 95 1.73 -8.96 -3.76
N VAL A 96 1.75 -7.92 -4.59
CA VAL A 96 1.66 -6.50 -4.13
C VAL A 96 0.39 -5.80 -4.58
N TYR A 97 -0.34 -6.39 -5.53
CA TYR A 97 -1.54 -5.77 -6.10
C TYR A 97 -2.77 -6.15 -5.29
N LEU A 98 -3.64 -5.18 -5.07
CA LEU A 98 -4.92 -5.35 -4.41
C LEU A 98 -5.96 -5.86 -5.41
N ILE A 99 -6.64 -6.95 -5.04
CA ILE A 99 -7.89 -7.34 -5.70
C ILE A 99 -8.98 -6.27 -5.44
N PRO A 100 -10.00 -6.15 -6.32
CA PRO A 100 -11.12 -5.23 -6.13
C PRO A 100 -11.75 -5.36 -4.74
N TRP A 101 -12.20 -4.25 -4.16
CA TRP A 101 -12.80 -4.24 -2.83
C TRP A 101 -14.02 -5.17 -2.73
N ASP A 102 -14.86 -5.22 -3.77
CA ASP A 102 -16.06 -6.06 -3.77
C ASP A 102 -15.76 -7.58 -3.82
N GLU A 103 -14.50 -7.96 -4.11
CA GLU A 103 -14.01 -9.33 -4.11
C GLU A 103 -13.20 -9.67 -2.85
N HIS A 104 -12.87 -8.67 -2.04
CA HIS A 104 -12.13 -8.81 -0.80
C HIS A 104 -13.07 -9.07 0.38
N ASP A 105 -12.66 -9.96 1.28
CA ASP A 105 -13.38 -10.18 2.53
C ASP A 105 -13.02 -9.06 3.52
N ALA A 106 -13.90 -8.07 3.64
CA ALA A 106 -13.69 -6.90 4.50
C ALA A 106 -13.48 -7.27 5.99
N ASP A 107 -13.91 -8.45 6.43
CA ASP A 107 -13.72 -8.90 7.82
C ASP A 107 -12.29 -9.43 8.09
N ASP A 108 -11.48 -9.68 7.05
CA ASP A 108 -10.08 -10.11 7.16
C ASP A 108 -9.11 -8.98 6.79
N TRP A 109 -8.95 -8.01 7.69
CA TRP A 109 -7.96 -6.94 7.51
C TRP A 109 -6.49 -7.42 7.59
N GLN A 110 -6.25 -8.64 8.09
CA GLN A 110 -4.90 -9.21 8.19
C GLN A 110 -4.43 -9.81 6.86
N ASP A 111 -5.37 -10.31 6.06
CA ASP A 111 -5.14 -10.64 4.65
C ASP A 111 -5.67 -9.52 3.75
N PRO A 112 -4.81 -8.62 3.25
CA PRO A 112 -5.25 -7.53 2.41
C PRO A 112 -5.68 -7.95 0.99
N GLY A 113 -5.84 -9.25 0.68
CA GLY A 113 -6.35 -9.70 -0.62
C GLY A 113 -5.40 -9.33 -1.74
N LEU A 114 -4.23 -9.98 -1.73
CA LEU A 114 -3.12 -9.69 -2.63
C LEU A 114 -3.02 -10.68 -3.79
N THR A 115 -2.62 -10.17 -4.95
CA THR A 115 -2.29 -10.95 -6.15
C THR A 115 -0.93 -10.53 -6.69
N ASP A 116 -0.23 -11.47 -7.33
CA ASP A 116 1.06 -11.30 -8.00
C ASP A 116 0.93 -10.78 -9.45
N SER A 117 -0.29 -10.71 -9.94
CA SER A 117 -0.64 -10.23 -11.28
C SER A 117 -1.70 -9.13 -11.19
N TRP A 118 -1.61 -8.18 -12.11
CA TRP A 118 -2.58 -7.08 -12.17
C TRP A 118 -4.00 -7.63 -12.33
N PRO A 119 -4.96 -7.26 -11.46
CA PRO A 119 -6.33 -7.75 -11.56
C PRO A 119 -7.04 -7.18 -12.80
N GLU A 120 -7.73 -8.03 -13.55
CA GLU A 120 -8.49 -7.67 -14.77
C GLU A 120 -9.73 -6.81 -14.49
#